data_AF-A0AAN0SRZ6-F1
#
_entry.id   AF-A0AAN0SRZ6-F1
#
_cell.length_a   1.000
_cell.length_b   1.000
_cell.length_c   1.000
_cell.angle_alpha   90.00
_cell.angle_beta   90.00
_cell.angle_gamma   90.00
#
_symmetry.space_group_name_H-M   'P 1'
#
loop_
_entity.id
_entity.type
_entity.pdbx_description
1 polymer ?
#
loop_
_entity_poly.entity_id
_entity_poly.type
_entity_poly.pdbx_seq_one_letter_code
_entity_poly.pdbx_strand_id
1 'polypeptide(L)'
;MKLKDIAAELGISDSQIRKWKNQDEWEQKLNSNVTNDKSNVTKTGAPFGNKNAVGNSGNKNPKWGNKNAVGHGAPLQNDNAVTHGFFRKHFPEDVADLAAEIMEKNPIDMLWENITIQYTAIIRAQRLMFVKDQEDMSKEVKKEKSTDSGEEIEYEIQFAWDKHATFLNAQSRAMSTLSSLIRDFDKLANIDDERRAKLNLMNAQIDKLRADINKEDKEVLRVQIIDDVPQDDDDV
;
A
#
# COMPACT_ATOMS: atom_id res chain seq x y z
N MET A 1 60.75 38.81 -1.28
CA MET A 1 61.11 40.04 -0.55
C MET A 1 60.69 39.88 0.90
N LYS A 2 61.58 40.02 1.88
CA LYS A 2 61.23 39.88 3.30
C LYS A 2 60.82 41.26 3.86
N LEU A 3 59.96 41.30 4.88
CA LEU A 3 59.50 42.56 5.49
C LEU A 3 60.67 43.40 6.05
N LYS A 4 61.72 42.73 6.53
CA LYS A 4 62.96 43.37 6.99
C LYS A 4 63.67 44.17 5.89
N ASP A 5 63.59 43.70 4.64
CA ASP A 5 64.24 44.35 3.50
C ASP A 5 63.49 45.65 3.15
N ILE A 6 62.15 45.61 3.17
CA ILE A 6 61.28 46.78 2.95
C ILE A 6 61.46 47.80 4.09
N ALA A 7 61.60 47.30 5.33
CA ALA A 7 61.82 48.12 6.51
C ALA A 7 63.15 48.88 6.42
N ALA A 8 64.21 48.21 5.96
CA ALA A 8 65.52 48.82 5.74
C ALA A 8 65.49 49.88 4.63
N GLU A 9 64.78 49.63 3.53
CA GLU A 9 64.66 50.55 2.39
C GLU A 9 63.84 51.81 2.73
N LEU A 10 62.79 51.67 3.54
CA LEU A 10 61.95 52.80 3.98
C LEU A 10 62.48 53.50 5.25
N GLY A 11 63.51 52.96 5.90
CA GLY A 11 64.06 53.51 7.14
C GLY A 11 63.14 53.40 8.36
N ILE A 12 62.22 52.42 8.38
CA ILE A 12 61.23 52.21 9.46
C ILE A 12 61.46 50.83 10.11
N SER A 13 60.89 50.58 11.30
CA SER A 13 60.97 49.27 11.95
C SER A 13 60.15 48.19 11.24
N ASP A 14 60.64 46.95 11.25
CA ASP A 14 59.93 45.76 10.74
C ASP A 14 58.56 45.56 11.45
N SER A 15 58.45 45.98 12.72
CA SER A 15 57.19 45.92 13.47
C SER A 15 56.11 46.85 12.92
N GLN A 16 56.50 48.03 12.40
CA GLN A 16 55.56 48.96 11.79
C GLN A 16 55.01 48.41 10.48
N ILE A 17 55.88 47.81 9.65
CA ILE A 17 55.45 47.14 8.41
C ILE A 17 54.54 45.95 8.71
N ARG A 18 54.85 45.15 9.74
CA ARG A 18 53.96 44.05 10.17
C ARG A 18 52.58 44.56 10.59
N LYS A 19 52.53 45.68 11.31
CA LYS A 19 51.26 46.30 11.73
C LYS A 19 50.44 46.74 10.51
N TRP A 20 51.05 47.43 9.55
CA TRP A 20 50.37 47.85 8.31
C TRP A 20 49.91 46.66 7.48
N LYS A 21 50.75 45.63 7.34
CA LYS A 21 50.42 44.39 6.62
C LYS A 21 49.15 43.72 7.18
N ASN A 22 48.97 43.75 8.51
CA ASN A 22 47.79 43.21 9.18
C ASN A 22 46.58 44.16 9.06
N GLN A 23 46.77 45.45 9.37
CA GLN A 23 45.73 46.48 9.35
C GLN A 23 45.04 46.60 7.97
N ASP A 24 45.84 46.58 6.91
CA ASP A 24 45.37 46.74 5.54
C ASP A 24 45.07 45.40 4.85
N GLU A 25 45.18 44.29 5.60
CA GLU A 25 44.92 42.92 5.17
C GLU A 25 45.65 42.55 3.86
N TRP A 26 46.94 42.86 3.77
CA TRP A 26 47.70 42.70 2.53
C TRP A 26 47.66 41.25 2.01
N GLU A 27 47.66 40.26 2.90
CA GLU A 27 47.53 38.84 2.50
C GLU A 27 46.17 38.51 1.88
N GLN A 28 45.08 39.10 2.36
CA GLN A 28 43.76 38.88 1.78
C GLN A 28 43.63 39.54 0.40
N LYS A 29 44.18 40.76 0.26
CA LYS A 29 44.18 41.52 -1.00
C LYS A 29 45.14 40.94 -2.06
N LEU A 30 46.28 40.39 -1.66
CA LEU A 30 47.19 39.68 -2.55
C LEU A 30 46.62 38.32 -3.00
N ASN A 31 45.83 37.67 -2.14
CA ASN A 31 45.15 36.41 -2.47
C ASN A 31 43.81 36.62 -3.20
N SER A 32 43.34 37.87 -3.34
CA SER A 32 42.20 38.20 -4.18
C SER A 32 42.64 38.46 -5.62
N ASN A 33 42.48 37.42 -6.45
CA ASN A 33 42.36 37.50 -7.90
C ASN A 33 43.61 37.79 -8.75
N VAL A 34 44.78 37.26 -8.35
CA VAL A 34 45.81 36.91 -9.34
C VAL A 34 45.71 35.40 -9.57
N THR A 35 45.28 35.01 -10.77
CA THR A 35 45.27 33.63 -11.24
C THR A 35 46.65 33.01 -11.06
N ASN A 36 46.79 32.17 -10.03
CA ASN A 36 47.99 31.39 -9.81
C ASN A 36 47.85 30.14 -10.71
N ASP A 37 48.57 30.11 -11.84
CA ASP A 37 48.45 29.11 -12.93
C ASP A 37 48.68 27.64 -12.50
N LYS A 38 48.97 27.37 -11.23
CA LYS A 38 49.21 26.02 -10.69
C LYS A 38 48.50 25.74 -9.37
N SER A 39 47.33 26.32 -9.11
CA SER A 39 46.47 25.85 -8.03
C SER A 39 45.35 24.96 -8.56
N ASN A 40 45.44 23.66 -8.29
CA ASN A 40 44.34 22.73 -8.49
C ASN A 40 43.28 23.00 -7.39
N VAL A 41 42.42 24.00 -7.60
CA VAL A 41 41.37 24.37 -6.63
C VAL A 41 40.08 23.65 -6.97
N THR A 42 40.08 22.34 -6.74
CA THR A 42 38.87 21.60 -6.35
C THR A 42 38.51 21.91 -4.89
N LYS A 43 38.39 23.20 -4.51
CA LYS A 43 37.72 23.55 -3.25
C LYS A 43 36.25 23.77 -3.56
N THR A 44 35.51 22.67 -3.57
CA THR A 44 34.05 22.70 -3.61
C THR A 44 33.53 23.24 -2.28
N GLY A 45 33.11 24.51 -2.27
CA GLY A 45 32.56 25.18 -1.11
C GLY A 45 32.09 26.59 -1.46
N ALA A 46 31.19 27.13 -0.64
CA ALA A 46 30.73 28.51 -0.81
C ALA A 46 31.91 29.50 -0.68
N PRO A 47 31.89 30.63 -1.42
CA PRO A 47 32.90 31.67 -1.27
C PRO A 47 33.05 32.10 0.19
N PHE A 48 34.29 32.37 0.59
CA PHE A 48 34.59 32.87 1.93
C PHE A 48 33.79 34.17 2.19
N GLY A 49 32.99 34.19 3.25
CA GLY A 49 32.11 35.32 3.59
C GLY A 49 30.68 35.27 3.00
N ASN A 50 30.30 34.19 2.30
CA ASN A 50 28.95 34.04 1.78
C ASN A 50 27.90 33.91 2.91
N LYS A 51 26.99 34.89 3.02
CA LYS A 51 25.90 34.92 4.02
C LYS A 51 24.57 34.32 3.52
N ASN A 52 24.51 33.86 2.27
CA ASN A 52 23.27 33.36 1.65
C ASN A 52 22.77 32.03 2.27
N ALA A 53 23.57 31.38 3.12
CA ALA A 53 23.19 30.16 3.85
C ALA A 53 22.92 30.39 5.35
N VAL A 54 23.00 31.63 5.85
CA VAL A 54 22.69 31.94 7.25
C VAL A 54 21.19 31.74 7.47
N GLY A 55 20.82 30.71 8.23
CA GLY A 55 19.43 30.32 8.50
C GLY A 55 18.85 29.25 7.58
N ASN A 56 19.62 28.68 6.64
CA ASN A 56 19.16 27.59 5.79
C ASN A 56 19.58 26.22 6.36
N SER A 57 18.62 25.31 6.49
CA SER A 57 18.76 23.96 7.04
C SER A 57 19.59 23.08 6.09
N GLY A 58 20.91 23.04 6.28
CA GLY A 58 21.82 22.25 5.45
C GLY A 58 21.56 20.74 5.47
N ASN A 59 22.21 20.02 4.54
CA ASN A 59 22.17 18.57 4.35
C ASN A 59 22.61 17.78 5.63
N LYS A 60 21.79 16.79 6.06
CA LYS A 60 22.01 15.90 7.22
C LYS A 60 23.30 15.06 7.18
N ASN A 61 23.89 14.80 6.01
CA ASN A 61 25.17 14.10 5.87
C ASN A 61 26.18 14.93 5.05
N PRO A 62 26.78 15.97 5.63
CA PRO A 62 27.82 16.73 4.95
C PRO A 62 29.07 15.86 4.85
N LYS A 63 29.53 15.63 3.62
CA LYS A 63 30.70 14.78 3.28
C LYS A 63 32.02 15.20 3.99
N TRP A 64 32.05 16.35 4.67
CA TRP A 64 33.23 16.96 5.31
C TRP A 64 32.92 17.71 6.63
N GLY A 65 32.32 17.03 7.62
CA GLY A 65 32.42 17.45 9.03
C GLY A 65 31.67 18.73 9.48
N ASN A 66 30.71 19.23 8.68
CA ASN A 66 29.85 20.35 9.11
C ASN A 66 28.82 19.87 10.15
N LYS A 67 28.98 20.27 11.42
CA LYS A 67 28.11 19.87 12.53
C LYS A 67 26.80 20.68 12.64
N ASN A 68 26.59 21.68 11.78
CA ASN A 68 25.40 22.55 11.83
C ASN A 68 24.11 21.89 11.27
N ALA A 69 24.19 20.64 10.79
CA ALA A 69 23.06 19.90 10.24
C ALA A 69 22.54 18.77 11.17
N VAL A 70 23.15 18.60 12.34
CA VAL A 70 22.79 17.52 13.27
C VAL A 70 21.65 18.01 14.18
N GLY A 71 20.44 17.50 13.98
CA GLY A 71 19.30 17.74 14.89
C GLY A 71 18.07 18.41 14.30
N HIS A 72 18.06 18.79 13.02
CA HIS A 72 16.87 19.40 12.39
C HIS A 72 16.09 18.37 11.55
N GLY A 73 14.89 18.03 12.02
CA GLY A 73 13.90 17.20 11.34
C GLY A 73 13.25 17.92 10.17
N ALA A 74 12.46 17.19 9.38
CA ALA A 74 11.68 17.78 8.31
C ALA A 74 10.65 18.80 8.89
N PRO A 75 10.24 19.83 8.11
CA PRO A 75 9.25 20.82 8.55
C PRO A 75 8.00 20.15 9.12
N LEU A 76 7.31 20.80 10.05
CA LEU A 76 6.05 20.31 10.60
C LEU A 76 5.09 19.95 9.44
N GLN A 77 4.60 18.70 9.39
CA GLN A 77 3.82 18.08 8.29
C GLN A 77 4.58 17.56 7.06
N ASN A 78 5.91 17.58 7.06
CA ASN A 78 6.71 16.94 6.01
C ASN A 78 7.39 15.71 6.61
N ASP A 79 7.07 14.53 6.09
CA ASP A 79 7.81 13.31 6.42
C ASP A 79 9.19 13.37 5.75
N ASN A 80 10.22 12.76 6.35
CA ASN A 80 11.50 12.59 5.65
C ASN A 80 11.27 11.87 4.31
N ALA A 81 12.16 12.04 3.32
CA ALA A 81 12.09 11.35 2.03
C ALA A 81 11.83 9.83 2.21
N VAL A 82 10.57 9.44 2.08
CA VAL A 82 10.08 8.06 2.18
C VAL A 82 10.04 7.46 0.78
N THR A 83 10.40 6.19 0.69
CA THR A 83 10.37 5.38 -0.55
C THR A 83 9.03 5.47 -1.26
N HIS A 84 7.94 5.58 -0.48
CA HIS A 84 6.56 5.59 -0.96
C HIS A 84 5.85 6.94 -0.75
N GLY A 85 6.57 8.06 -0.92
CA GLY A 85 6.04 9.41 -0.71
C GLY A 85 4.85 9.80 -1.62
N PHE A 86 4.66 9.11 -2.76
CA PHE A 86 3.51 9.32 -3.63
C PHE A 86 2.18 8.96 -2.93
N PHE A 87 2.13 7.83 -2.22
CA PHE A 87 0.90 7.35 -1.61
C PHE A 87 0.53 8.18 -0.38
N ARG A 88 1.49 8.48 0.50
CA ARG A 88 1.27 9.33 1.70
C ARG A 88 0.79 10.74 1.36
N LYS A 89 1.11 11.25 0.16
CA LYS A 89 0.66 12.56 -0.31
C LYS A 89 -0.82 12.59 -0.71
N HIS A 90 -1.37 11.47 -1.19
CA HIS A 90 -2.70 11.44 -1.80
C HIS A 90 -3.71 10.57 -1.04
N PHE A 91 -3.24 9.69 -0.16
CA PHE A 91 -4.07 8.78 0.61
C PHE A 91 -3.88 9.00 2.12
N PRO A 92 -4.89 8.67 2.94
CA PRO A 92 -4.73 8.54 4.38
C PRO A 92 -3.53 7.67 4.76
N GLU A 93 -2.95 7.89 5.95
CA GLU A 93 -1.71 7.22 6.37
C GLU A 93 -1.86 5.68 6.40
N ASP A 94 -2.97 5.17 6.93
CA ASP A 94 -3.29 3.74 6.97
C ASP A 94 -3.38 3.11 5.57
N VAL A 95 -3.97 3.83 4.61
CA VAL A 95 -4.08 3.38 3.21
C VAL A 95 -2.74 3.45 2.49
N ALA A 96 -1.96 4.50 2.76
CA ALA A 96 -0.66 4.69 2.15
C ALA A 96 0.35 3.63 2.63
N ASP A 97 0.30 3.26 3.91
CA ASP A 97 1.13 2.20 4.48
C ASP A 97 0.75 0.83 3.95
N LEU A 98 -0.55 0.55 3.81
CA LEU A 98 -1.03 -0.66 3.15
C LEU A 98 -0.52 -0.75 1.70
N ALA A 99 -0.61 0.35 0.94
CA ALA A 99 -0.16 0.39 -0.45
C ALA A 99 1.36 0.19 -0.56
N ALA A 100 2.13 0.77 0.36
CA ALA A 100 3.57 0.56 0.45
C ALA A 100 3.93 -0.91 0.72
N GLU A 101 3.26 -1.56 1.68
CA GLU A 101 3.47 -2.98 1.97
C GLU A 101 3.15 -3.85 0.75
N ILE A 102 2.05 -3.57 0.07
CA ILE A 102 1.64 -4.29 -1.14
C ILE A 102 2.69 -4.17 -2.25
N MET A 103 3.25 -2.98 -2.48
CA MET A 103 4.26 -2.76 -3.53
C MET A 103 5.58 -3.47 -3.27
N GLU A 104 5.91 -3.76 -2.00
CA GLU A 104 7.13 -4.48 -1.63
C GLU A 104 6.99 -5.99 -1.76
N LYS A 105 5.76 -6.52 -1.87
CA LYS A 105 5.50 -7.95 -2.02
C LYS A 105 5.79 -8.46 -3.43
N ASN A 106 6.24 -9.71 -3.52
CA ASN A 106 6.38 -10.40 -4.79
C ASN A 106 4.98 -10.67 -5.40
N PRO A 107 4.76 -10.38 -6.70
CA PRO A 107 3.48 -10.65 -7.36
C PRO A 107 2.98 -12.10 -7.23
N ILE A 108 3.88 -13.08 -7.22
CA ILE A 108 3.53 -14.50 -7.07
C ILE A 108 3.01 -14.78 -5.65
N ASP A 109 3.63 -14.16 -4.64
CA ASP A 109 3.21 -14.33 -3.24
C ASP A 109 1.85 -13.68 -2.99
N MET A 110 1.62 -12.51 -3.58
CA MET A 110 0.29 -11.87 -3.56
C MET A 110 -0.78 -12.74 -4.22
N LEU A 111 -0.44 -13.40 -5.34
CA LEU A 111 -1.36 -14.30 -6.02
C LEU A 111 -1.70 -15.51 -5.14
N TRP A 112 -0.70 -16.07 -4.46
CA TRP A 112 -0.90 -17.15 -3.48
C TRP A 112 -1.77 -16.72 -2.29
N GLU A 113 -1.54 -15.53 -1.74
CA GLU A 113 -2.36 -14.95 -0.67
C GLU A 113 -3.82 -14.83 -1.12
N ASN A 114 -4.06 -14.33 -2.33
CA ASN A 114 -5.41 -14.22 -2.89
C ASN A 114 -6.09 -15.59 -3.08
N ILE A 115 -5.36 -16.60 -3.57
CA ILE A 115 -5.87 -17.99 -3.67
C ILE A 115 -6.29 -18.48 -2.28
N THR A 116 -5.45 -18.27 -1.27
CA THR A 116 -5.70 -18.72 0.10
C THR A 116 -6.92 -18.03 0.69
N ILE A 117 -7.03 -16.70 0.53
CA ILE A 117 -8.18 -15.92 1.00
C ILE A 117 -9.47 -16.39 0.33
N GLN A 118 -9.46 -16.51 -1.00
CA GLN A 118 -10.63 -16.91 -1.77
C GLN A 118 -11.08 -18.32 -1.41
N TYR A 119 -10.14 -19.27 -1.30
CA TYR A 119 -10.45 -20.64 -0.89
C TYR A 119 -11.02 -20.72 0.53
N THR A 120 -10.45 -19.97 1.46
CA THR A 120 -10.93 -19.90 2.85
C THR A 120 -12.32 -19.28 2.92
N ALA A 121 -12.58 -18.22 2.16
CA ALA A 121 -13.88 -17.57 2.08
C ALA A 121 -14.97 -18.52 1.57
N ILE A 122 -14.65 -19.33 0.55
CA ILE A 122 -15.56 -20.35 0.02
C ILE A 122 -15.92 -21.40 1.09
N ILE A 123 -14.93 -21.95 1.79
CA ILE A 123 -15.17 -22.92 2.87
C ILE A 123 -16.00 -22.29 3.99
N ARG A 124 -15.71 -21.04 4.35
CA ARG A 124 -16.46 -20.33 5.38
C ARG A 124 -17.91 -20.07 4.94
N ALA A 125 -18.13 -19.69 3.68
CA ALA A 125 -19.45 -19.45 3.12
C ALA A 125 -20.31 -20.72 3.15
N GLN A 126 -19.72 -21.89 2.85
CA GLN A 126 -20.41 -23.19 2.96
C GLN A 126 -20.93 -23.48 4.37
N ARG A 127 -20.21 -23.06 5.41
CA ARG A 127 -20.65 -23.23 6.79
C ARG A 127 -21.72 -22.24 7.22
N LEU A 128 -21.71 -21.02 6.66
CA LEU A 128 -22.61 -19.94 7.05
C LEU A 128 -23.95 -19.97 6.29
N MET A 129 -23.93 -20.31 4.99
CA MET A 129 -25.10 -20.27 4.11
C MET A 129 -25.81 -21.62 3.97
N PHE A 130 -25.54 -22.55 4.90
CA PHE A 130 -26.14 -23.88 4.89
C PHE A 130 -27.67 -23.79 5.08
N VAL A 131 -28.43 -24.23 4.08
CA VAL A 131 -29.88 -24.39 4.12
C VAL A 131 -30.17 -25.80 4.61
N LYS A 132 -30.90 -25.96 5.72
CA LYS A 132 -31.12 -27.27 6.35
C LYS A 132 -32.11 -28.14 5.58
N ASP A 133 -33.21 -27.54 5.16
CA ASP A 133 -34.34 -28.21 4.51
C ASP A 133 -35.21 -27.19 3.74
N GLN A 134 -36.26 -27.68 3.09
CA GLN A 134 -37.18 -26.88 2.27
C GLN A 134 -37.95 -25.82 3.08
N GLU A 135 -38.10 -26.02 4.39
CA GLU A 135 -38.85 -25.13 5.28
C GLU A 135 -37.95 -24.09 5.97
N ASP A 136 -36.64 -24.08 5.67
CA ASP A 136 -35.66 -23.12 6.18
C ASP A 136 -35.93 -21.71 5.60
N MET A 137 -36.93 -21.06 6.18
CA MET A 137 -37.37 -19.70 5.91
C MET A 137 -36.67 -18.72 6.85
N SER A 138 -36.09 -17.65 6.30
CA SER A 138 -35.66 -16.51 7.09
C SER A 138 -36.69 -15.39 6.98
N LYS A 139 -37.01 -14.76 8.10
CA LYS A 139 -37.96 -13.64 8.18
C LYS A 139 -37.32 -12.49 8.95
N GLU A 140 -37.11 -11.36 8.29
CA GLU A 140 -36.56 -10.15 8.90
C GLU A 140 -37.55 -8.99 8.76
N VAL A 141 -37.57 -8.06 9.73
CA VAL A 141 -38.40 -6.87 9.65
C VAL A 141 -37.74 -5.90 8.69
N LYS A 142 -38.42 -5.63 7.57
CA LYS A 142 -37.95 -4.71 6.54
C LYS A 142 -38.34 -3.27 6.88
N LYS A 143 -39.53 -3.10 7.46
CA LYS A 143 -40.07 -1.79 7.79
C LYS A 143 -41.08 -1.90 8.92
N GLU A 144 -41.01 -0.96 9.85
CA GLU A 144 -41.97 -0.81 10.93
C GLU A 144 -42.55 0.60 10.87
N LYS A 145 -43.87 0.71 10.88
CA LYS A 145 -44.57 1.98 10.83
C LYS A 145 -45.66 2.00 11.89
N SER A 146 -45.53 2.90 12.85
CA SER A 146 -46.58 3.18 13.83
C SER A 146 -47.54 4.22 13.26
N THR A 147 -48.84 3.90 13.25
CA THR A 147 -49.93 4.80 12.85
C THR A 147 -50.98 4.88 13.97
N ASP A 148 -51.76 5.96 14.01
CA ASP A 148 -52.84 6.16 15.01
C ASP A 148 -53.89 5.03 15.04
N SER A 149 -53.94 4.21 13.99
CA SER A 149 -54.85 3.07 13.84
C SER A 149 -54.22 1.70 14.13
N GLY A 150 -52.92 1.65 14.47
CA GLY A 150 -52.16 0.42 14.72
C GLY A 150 -50.75 0.44 14.12
N GLU A 151 -50.00 -0.63 14.40
CA GLU A 151 -48.65 -0.87 13.88
C GLU A 151 -48.70 -1.69 12.59
N GLU A 152 -47.98 -1.24 11.56
CA GLU A 152 -47.78 -1.95 10.29
C GLU A 152 -46.33 -2.44 10.22
N ILE A 153 -46.13 -3.76 10.20
CA ILE A 153 -44.81 -4.41 10.12
C ILE A 153 -44.70 -5.13 8.77
N GLU A 154 -43.81 -4.65 7.90
CA GLU A 154 -43.45 -5.29 6.63
C GLU A 154 -42.26 -6.23 6.86
N TYR A 155 -42.39 -7.49 6.47
CA TYR A 155 -41.34 -8.49 6.59
C TYR A 155 -40.69 -8.78 5.24
N GLU A 156 -39.37 -8.91 5.23
CA GLU A 156 -38.62 -9.54 4.16
C GLU A 156 -38.53 -11.03 4.45
N ILE A 157 -39.05 -11.84 3.54
CA ILE A 157 -39.04 -13.30 3.65
C ILE A 157 -38.06 -13.83 2.61
N GLN A 158 -37.08 -14.61 3.06
CA GLN A 158 -36.18 -15.34 2.19
C GLN A 158 -36.48 -16.83 2.29
N PHE A 159 -36.99 -17.41 1.21
CA PHE A 159 -37.30 -18.84 1.13
C PHE A 159 -36.02 -19.68 1.01
N ALA A 160 -36.11 -20.94 1.44
CA ALA A 160 -35.00 -21.89 1.39
C ALA A 160 -34.40 -22.03 -0.03
N TRP A 161 -35.26 -22.14 -1.04
CA TRP A 161 -34.84 -22.30 -2.44
C TRP A 161 -34.18 -21.04 -3.01
N ASP A 162 -34.65 -19.84 -2.65
CA ASP A 162 -34.03 -18.56 -3.04
C ASP A 162 -32.63 -18.41 -2.41
N LYS A 163 -32.50 -18.71 -1.11
CA LYS A 163 -31.21 -18.70 -0.41
C LYS A 163 -30.23 -19.68 -1.05
N HIS A 164 -30.69 -20.89 -1.33
CA HIS A 164 -29.88 -21.94 -1.94
C HIS A 164 -29.45 -21.57 -3.37
N ALA A 165 -30.35 -21.08 -4.21
CA ALA A 165 -30.04 -20.62 -5.56
C ALA A 165 -29.05 -19.45 -5.56
N THR A 166 -29.24 -18.48 -4.66
CA THR A 166 -28.31 -17.34 -4.49
C THR A 166 -26.93 -17.81 -4.08
N PHE A 167 -26.87 -18.76 -3.14
CA PHE A 167 -25.63 -19.36 -2.67
C PHE A 167 -24.90 -20.12 -3.78
N LEU A 168 -25.58 -21.00 -4.52
CA LEU A 168 -24.98 -21.75 -5.62
C LEU A 168 -24.42 -20.83 -6.71
N ASN A 169 -25.16 -19.77 -7.07
CA ASN A 169 -24.69 -18.77 -8.02
C ASN A 169 -23.44 -18.03 -7.53
N ALA A 170 -23.44 -17.58 -6.27
CA ALA A 170 -22.29 -16.91 -5.67
C ALA A 170 -21.07 -17.84 -5.59
N GLN A 171 -21.29 -19.11 -5.20
CA GLN A 171 -20.26 -20.12 -5.09
C GLN A 171 -19.65 -20.48 -6.45
N SER A 172 -20.47 -20.67 -7.49
CA SER A 172 -20.00 -20.94 -8.86
C SER A 172 -19.08 -19.83 -9.39
N ARG A 173 -19.45 -18.57 -9.17
CA ARG A 173 -18.62 -17.41 -9.51
C ARG A 173 -17.30 -17.42 -8.74
N ALA A 174 -17.36 -17.60 -7.42
CA ALA A 174 -16.18 -17.67 -6.56
C ALA A 174 -15.21 -18.80 -6.97
N MET A 175 -15.73 -19.98 -7.33
CA MET A 175 -14.95 -21.11 -7.81
C MET A 175 -14.28 -20.84 -9.16
N SER A 176 -14.96 -20.12 -10.06
CA SER A 176 -14.42 -19.72 -11.36
C SER A 176 -13.25 -18.75 -11.22
N THR A 177 -13.38 -17.78 -10.31
CA THR A 177 -12.29 -16.86 -9.95
C THR A 177 -11.11 -17.63 -9.34
N LEU A 178 -11.36 -18.50 -8.36
CA LEU A 178 -10.32 -19.30 -7.73
C LEU A 178 -9.58 -20.18 -8.76
N SER A 179 -10.31 -20.83 -9.67
CA SER A 179 -9.69 -21.64 -10.74
C SER A 179 -8.78 -20.80 -11.64
N SER A 180 -9.17 -19.56 -11.93
CA SER A 180 -8.36 -18.63 -12.73
C SER A 180 -7.09 -18.22 -11.99
N LEU A 181 -7.20 -17.86 -10.71
CA LEU A 181 -6.05 -17.51 -9.86
C LEU A 181 -5.06 -18.68 -9.76
N ILE A 182 -5.56 -19.90 -9.53
CA ILE A 182 -4.75 -21.12 -9.47
C ILE A 182 -4.00 -21.34 -10.78
N ARG A 183 -4.68 -21.20 -11.92
CA ARG A 183 -4.06 -21.34 -13.24
C ARG A 183 -2.96 -20.30 -13.47
N ASP A 184 -3.20 -19.06 -13.06
CA ASP A 184 -2.21 -17.99 -13.25
C ASP A 184 -1.01 -18.18 -12.32
N PHE A 185 -1.23 -18.71 -11.11
CA PHE A 185 -0.15 -19.08 -10.20
C PHE A 185 0.69 -20.22 -10.77
N ASP A 186 0.06 -21.28 -11.28
CA ASP A 186 0.78 -22.44 -11.83
C ASP A 186 1.67 -22.05 -13.04
N LYS A 187 1.23 -21.08 -13.85
CA LYS A 187 2.02 -20.53 -14.97
C LYS A 187 3.24 -19.73 -14.53
N LEU A 188 3.13 -18.99 -13.42
CA LEU A 188 4.16 -18.04 -12.97
C LEU A 188 5.10 -18.64 -11.92
N ALA A 189 4.63 -19.59 -11.12
CA ALA A 189 5.42 -20.22 -10.08
C ALA A 189 6.56 -21.06 -10.68
N ASN A 190 7.67 -21.16 -9.96
CA ASN A 190 8.77 -22.05 -10.34
C ASN A 190 8.33 -23.53 -10.22
N ILE A 191 8.97 -24.41 -11.00
CA ILE A 191 8.66 -25.85 -11.01
C ILE A 191 8.76 -26.48 -9.61
N ASP A 192 9.77 -26.07 -8.84
CA ASP A 192 10.05 -26.61 -7.50
C ASP A 192 9.33 -25.86 -6.37
N ASP A 193 8.35 -24.99 -6.70
CA ASP A 193 7.59 -24.27 -5.68
C ASP A 193 6.71 -25.24 -4.88
N GLU A 194 7.00 -25.40 -3.58
CA GLU A 194 6.27 -26.29 -2.66
C GLU A 194 4.77 -25.99 -2.62
N ARG A 195 4.35 -24.77 -2.94
CA ARG A 195 2.92 -24.37 -2.98
C ARG A 195 2.14 -25.07 -4.08
N ARG A 196 2.81 -25.56 -5.14
CA ARG A 196 2.15 -26.35 -6.19
C ARG A 196 1.56 -27.66 -5.65
N ALA A 197 2.22 -28.30 -4.68
CA ALA A 197 1.67 -29.48 -4.01
C ALA A 197 0.37 -29.16 -3.25
N LYS A 198 0.32 -27.99 -2.61
CA LYS A 198 -0.89 -27.48 -1.94
C LYS A 198 -2.02 -27.17 -2.94
N LEU A 199 -1.68 -26.64 -4.12
CA LEU A 199 -2.67 -26.43 -5.19
C LEU A 199 -3.32 -27.71 -5.66
N ASN A 200 -2.57 -28.80 -5.80
CA ASN A 200 -3.13 -30.08 -6.20
C ASN A 200 -4.18 -30.57 -5.19
N LEU A 201 -3.90 -30.41 -3.89
CA LEU A 201 -4.86 -30.73 -2.84
C LEU A 201 -6.11 -29.84 -2.90
N MET A 202 -5.92 -28.52 -3.07
CA MET A 202 -7.03 -27.57 -3.20
C MET A 202 -7.89 -27.89 -4.43
N ASN A 203 -7.28 -28.19 -5.58
CA ASN A 203 -7.99 -28.59 -6.80
C ASN A 203 -8.82 -29.85 -6.58
N ALA A 204 -8.24 -30.88 -5.95
CA ALA A 204 -8.99 -32.10 -5.63
C ALA A 204 -10.19 -31.83 -4.70
N GLN A 205 -10.02 -30.92 -3.72
CA GLN A 205 -11.10 -30.49 -2.84
C GLN A 205 -12.17 -29.71 -3.60
N ILE A 206 -11.79 -28.80 -4.49
CA ILE A 206 -12.71 -28.03 -5.33
C ILE A 206 -13.51 -28.95 -6.26
N ASP A 207 -12.87 -29.93 -6.88
CA ASP A 207 -13.53 -30.88 -7.78
C ASP A 207 -14.53 -31.76 -7.02
N LYS A 208 -14.20 -32.17 -5.80
CA LYS A 208 -15.14 -32.83 -4.91
C LYS A 208 -16.35 -31.93 -4.61
N LEU A 209 -16.13 -30.68 -4.22
CA LEU A 209 -17.21 -29.74 -3.93
C LEU A 209 -18.10 -29.50 -5.16
N ARG A 210 -17.52 -29.37 -6.35
CA ARG A 210 -18.27 -29.28 -7.61
C ARG A 210 -19.12 -30.51 -7.88
N ALA A 211 -18.59 -31.69 -7.61
CA ALA A 211 -19.33 -32.93 -7.78
C ALA A 211 -20.52 -33.04 -6.81
N ASP A 212 -20.34 -32.58 -5.57
CA ASP A 212 -21.39 -32.58 -4.55
C ASP A 212 -22.53 -31.60 -4.93
N ILE A 213 -22.21 -30.39 -5.41
CA ILE A 213 -23.20 -29.42 -5.93
C ILE A 213 -24.01 -30.03 -7.10
N ASN A 214 -23.33 -30.63 -8.07
CA ASN A 214 -23.99 -31.21 -9.24
C ASN A 214 -24.88 -32.42 -8.90
N LYS A 215 -24.66 -33.08 -7.76
CA LYS A 215 -25.53 -34.14 -7.25
C LYS A 215 -26.77 -33.54 -6.57
N GLU A 216 -26.59 -32.52 -5.74
CA GLU A 216 -27.70 -31.80 -5.11
C GLU A 216 -28.63 -31.18 -6.15
N ASP A 217 -28.10 -30.55 -7.21
CA ASP A 217 -28.90 -30.02 -8.33
C ASP A 217 -29.82 -31.08 -8.96
N LYS A 218 -29.36 -32.33 -9.07
CA LYS A 218 -30.16 -33.44 -9.64
C LYS A 218 -31.24 -33.96 -8.68
N GLU A 219 -31.03 -33.84 -7.37
CA GLU A 219 -32.06 -34.20 -6.38
C GLU A 219 -33.10 -33.10 -6.22
N VAL A 220 -32.69 -31.82 -6.22
CA VAL A 220 -33.60 -30.67 -6.12
C VAL A 220 -34.47 -30.53 -7.37
N LEU A 221 -33.95 -30.82 -8.57
CA LEU A 221 -34.75 -30.84 -9.81
C LEU A 221 -35.83 -31.93 -9.87
N ARG A 222 -35.83 -32.93 -8.97
CA ARG A 222 -36.85 -33.99 -8.92
C ARG A 222 -38.13 -33.62 -8.16
N VAL A 223 -38.25 -32.39 -7.65
CA VAL A 223 -39.51 -31.93 -7.05
C VAL A 223 -40.52 -31.63 -8.17
N GLN A 224 -41.31 -32.64 -8.54
CA GLN A 224 -42.52 -32.45 -9.33
C GLN A 224 -43.52 -31.63 -8.51
N ILE A 225 -43.77 -30.39 -8.92
CA ILE A 225 -44.90 -29.59 -8.43
C ILE A 225 -46.16 -30.23 -9.02
N ILE A 226 -46.86 -31.03 -8.21
CA ILE A 226 -48.22 -31.48 -8.50
C ILE A 226 -49.13 -30.31 -8.13
N ASP A 227 -49.60 -29.60 -9.13
CA ASP A 227 -50.58 -28.54 -8.98
C ASP A 227 -51.97 -29.18 -8.88
N ASP A 228 -52.27 -29.84 -7.75
CA ASP A 228 -53.62 -30.27 -7.40
C ASP A 228 -54.38 -29.05 -6.84
N VAL A 229 -54.73 -28.12 -7.74
CA VAL A 229 -55.80 -27.15 -7.47
C VAL A 229 -57.10 -27.84 -7.88
N PRO A 230 -58.04 -28.10 -6.95
CA PRO A 230 -59.36 -28.58 -7.32
C PRO A 230 -60.00 -27.54 -8.25
N GLN A 231 -60.35 -27.95 -9.47
CA GLN A 231 -61.32 -27.21 -10.26
C GLN A 231 -62.66 -27.36 -9.53
N ASP A 232 -63.08 -26.31 -8.84
CA ASP A 232 -64.46 -26.12 -8.47
C ASP A 232 -65.24 -25.87 -9.78
N ASP A 233 -65.80 -26.96 -10.33
CA ASP A 233 -66.84 -26.90 -11.35
C ASP A 233 -68.11 -26.34 -10.70
N ASP A 234 -68.21 -25.01 -10.61
CA ASP A 234 -69.46 -24.32 -10.35
C ASP A 234 -70.31 -24.29 -11.64
N ASP A 235 -70.94 -25.43 -11.95
CA ASP A 235 -72.15 -25.52 -12.75
C ASP A 235 -73.31 -25.87 -11.80
N VAL A 236 -74.16 -24.88 -11.45
CA VAL A 236 -75.65 -24.89 -11.40
C VAL A 236 -76.16 -23.51 -10.98
#